data_AF-A0A0F9NKG2-F1
#
_entry.id   AF-A0A0F9NKG2-F1
#
_cell.length_a   1.000
_cell.length_b   1.000
_cell.length_c   1.000
_cell.angle_alpha   90.00
_cell.angle_beta   90.00
_cell.angle_gamma   90.00
#
_symmetry.space_group_name_H-M   'P 1'
#
loop_
_entity.id
_entity.type
_entity.pdbx_description
1 polymer ?
#
loop_
_entity_poly.entity_id
_entity_poly.type
_entity_poly.pdbx_seq_one_letter_code
_entity_poly.pdbx_strand_id
1 'polypeptide(L)'
;MGMTLNEIGLHGRTALEQRADSKAFELGAQRISGGINWIWAVGFSTEGAAKEFVLWLEGESLEHRGVYPNLPRDEYPGWAVRYRS
;
A
#
# COMPACT_ATOMS: atom_id res chain seq x y z
N MET A 1 30.02 10.12 -3.34
CA MET A 1 28.64 10.62 -3.46
C MET A 1 27.72 9.49 -3.02
N GLY A 2 27.15 9.60 -1.82
CA GLY A 2 26.31 8.54 -1.24
C GLY A 2 24.92 8.59 -1.85
N MET A 3 24.52 7.49 -2.51
CA MET A 3 23.14 7.28 -2.92
C MET A 3 22.27 7.20 -1.66
N THR A 4 21.28 8.08 -1.56
CA THR A 4 20.34 8.11 -0.46
C THR A 4 19.38 6.93 -0.60
N LEU A 5 19.13 6.22 0.51
CA LEU A 5 18.20 5.08 0.63
C LEU A 5 16.73 5.39 0.28
N ASN A 6 16.42 6.58 -0.25
CA ASN A 6 15.08 7.02 -0.61
C ASN A 6 14.64 6.57 -2.01
N GLU A 7 15.52 6.01 -2.84
CA GLU A 7 15.21 5.63 -4.24
C GLU A 7 15.05 4.11 -4.47
N ILE A 8 15.18 3.28 -3.43
CA ILE A 8 15.16 1.81 -3.57
C ILE A 8 13.75 1.23 -3.78
N GLY A 9 12.68 2.03 -3.65
CA GLY A 9 11.29 1.52 -3.68
C GLY A 9 10.52 1.68 -5.00
N LEU A 10 11.10 2.28 -6.04
CA LEU A 10 10.39 2.64 -7.28
C LEU A 10 10.94 1.98 -8.55
N HIS A 11 12.18 1.49 -8.55
CA HIS A 11 12.76 0.77 -9.68
C HIS A 11 12.44 -0.73 -9.59
N GLY A 12 11.31 -1.15 -10.17
CA GLY A 12 10.93 -2.56 -10.26
C GLY A 12 9.43 -2.87 -10.17
N ARG A 13 8.56 -1.87 -10.01
CA ARG A 13 7.11 -2.10 -9.91
C ARG A 13 6.49 -2.45 -11.25
N THR A 14 5.70 -3.51 -11.27
CA THR A 14 4.91 -3.88 -12.46
C THR A 14 3.84 -2.82 -12.75
N ALA A 15 3.29 -2.81 -13.97
CA ALA A 15 2.18 -1.92 -14.31
C ALA A 15 0.95 -2.16 -13.42
N LEU A 16 0.76 -3.41 -12.96
CA LEU A 16 -0.34 -3.78 -12.07
C LEU A 16 -0.14 -3.20 -10.66
N GLU A 17 1.09 -3.25 -10.14
CA GLU A 17 1.44 -2.65 -8.84
C GLU A 17 1.28 -1.12 -8.88
N GLN A 18 1.66 -0.47 -9.97
CA GLN A 18 1.46 0.98 -10.13
C GLN A 18 -0.03 1.39 -10.18
N ARG A 19 -0.89 0.54 -10.76
CA ARG A 19 -2.35 0.73 -10.70
C ARG A 19 -2.88 0.55 -9.28
N ALA A 20 -2.39 -0.45 -8.55
CA ALA A 20 -2.74 -0.65 -7.15
C ALA A 20 -2.30 0.52 -6.26
N ASP A 21 -1.12 1.07 -6.49
CA ASP A 21 -0.64 2.28 -5.80
C ASP A 21 -1.58 3.46 -6.03
N SER A 22 -1.92 3.70 -7.30
CA SER A 22 -2.83 4.78 -7.71
C SER A 22 -4.18 4.61 -7.03
N LYS A 23 -4.74 3.39 -7.06
CA LYS A 23 -6.03 3.09 -6.43
C LYS A 23 -6.00 3.25 -4.92
N ALA A 24 -4.91 2.85 -4.27
CA ALA A 24 -4.74 3.06 -2.83
C ALA A 24 -4.76 4.56 -2.47
N PHE A 25 -4.06 5.40 -3.23
CA PHE A 25 -4.08 6.86 -3.03
C PHE A 25 -5.46 7.47 -3.30
N GLU A 26 -6.17 7.01 -4.34
CA GLU A 26 -7.56 7.43 -4.61
C GLU A 26 -8.50 7.11 -3.43
N LEU A 27 -8.26 6.00 -2.74
CA LEU A 27 -9.01 5.58 -1.55
C LEU A 27 -8.49 6.19 -0.24
N GLY A 28 -7.51 7.09 -0.32
CA GLY A 28 -7.01 7.85 0.82
C GLY A 28 -5.88 7.18 1.60
N ALA A 29 -5.17 6.22 1.03
CA ALA A 29 -3.85 5.86 1.55
C ALA A 29 -2.93 7.07 1.48
N GLN A 30 -2.09 7.26 2.49
CA GLN A 30 -1.16 8.39 2.58
C GLN A 30 0.24 8.03 2.09
N ARG A 31 0.58 6.74 2.10
CA ARG A 31 1.89 6.28 1.64
C ARG A 31 1.85 4.86 1.10
N ILE A 32 2.71 4.61 0.12
CA ILE A 32 3.10 3.27 -0.28
C ILE A 32 4.52 2.98 0.23
N SER A 33 4.69 1.89 0.95
CA SER A 33 5.99 1.39 1.39
C SER A 33 6.27 0.02 0.78
N GLY A 34 7.30 -0.05 -0.06
CA GLY A 34 7.79 -1.31 -0.59
C GLY A 34 8.65 -2.03 0.45
N GLY A 35 8.25 -3.24 0.84
CA GLY A 35 9.07 -4.17 1.62
C GLY A 35 9.58 -5.32 0.75
N ILE A 36 10.37 -6.23 1.34
CA ILE A 36 10.81 -7.45 0.65
C ILE A 36 9.57 -8.31 0.35
N ASN A 37 9.26 -8.50 -0.94
CA ASN A 37 8.15 -9.29 -1.49
C ASN A 37 6.72 -8.80 -1.21
N TRP A 38 6.54 -7.66 -0.53
CA TRP A 38 5.22 -7.14 -0.17
C TRP A 38 5.21 -5.63 -0.17
N ILE A 39 4.10 -5.08 -0.63
CA ILE A 39 3.82 -3.66 -0.66
C ILE A 39 2.79 -3.34 0.43
N TRP A 40 3.02 -2.25 1.13
CA TRP A 40 2.09 -1.70 2.12
C TRP A 40 1.49 -0.41 1.59
N ALA A 41 0.16 -0.37 1.52
CA ALA A 41 -0.59 0.87 1.44
C ALA A 41 -1.03 1.25 2.86
N VAL A 42 -0.60 2.42 3.35
CA VAL A 42 -0.79 2.83 4.74
C VAL A 42 -1.50 4.18 4.84
N GLY A 43 -2.24 4.39 5.93
CA GLY A 43 -2.85 5.68 6.25
C GLY A 43 -4.27 5.86 5.72
N PHE A 44 -4.98 4.77 5.41
CA PHE A 44 -6.40 4.86 5.08
C PHE A 44 -7.18 5.41 6.29
N SER A 45 -7.95 6.49 6.09
CA SER A 45 -8.69 7.16 7.16
C SER A 45 -9.76 6.30 7.83
N THR A 46 -10.27 5.27 7.14
CA THR A 46 -11.30 4.38 7.66
C THR A 46 -11.02 2.93 7.27
N GLU A 47 -11.53 1.98 8.05
CA GLU A 47 -11.45 0.55 7.73
C GLU A 47 -12.19 0.25 6.42
N GLY A 48 -13.30 0.96 6.16
CA GLY A 48 -14.10 0.81 4.95
C GLY A 48 -13.31 1.10 3.68
N ALA A 49 -12.51 2.18 3.67
CA ALA A 49 -11.64 2.51 2.54
C ALA A 49 -10.56 1.43 2.31
N ALA A 50 -9.97 0.91 3.38
CA ALA A 50 -9.01 -0.19 3.28
C ALA A 50 -9.67 -1.50 2.77
N LYS A 51 -10.89 -1.80 3.19
CA LYS A 51 -11.67 -2.95 2.68
C LYS A 51 -12.04 -2.79 1.21
N GLU A 52 -12.43 -1.59 0.79
CA GLU A 52 -12.70 -1.32 -0.63
C GLU A 52 -11.45 -1.54 -1.48
N PHE A 53 -10.28 -1.14 -0.98
CA PHE A 53 -9.02 -1.41 -1.66
C PHE A 53 -8.76 -2.93 -1.78
N VAL A 54 -8.99 -3.70 -0.72
CA VAL A 54 -8.87 -5.17 -0.76
C VAL A 54 -9.78 -5.80 -1.80
N LEU A 55 -11.06 -5.40 -1.87
CA LEU A 55 -11.99 -5.91 -2.88
C LEU A 55 -11.53 -5.58 -4.31
N TRP A 56 -10.94 -4.40 -4.51
CA TRP A 56 -10.37 -4.03 -5.79
C TRP A 56 -9.14 -4.90 -6.14
N LEU A 57 -8.25 -5.16 -5.17
CA LEU A 57 -7.09 -6.04 -5.35
C LEU A 57 -7.51 -7.46 -5.77
N GLU A 58 -8.58 -7.99 -5.17
CA GLU A 58 -9.16 -9.30 -5.52
C GLU A 58 -9.64 -9.33 -6.98
N GLY A 59 -10.30 -8.27 -7.44
CA GLY A 59 -10.73 -8.14 -8.85
C GLY A 59 -9.57 -8.11 -9.84
N GLU A 60 -8.41 -7.64 -9.40
CA GLU A 60 -7.17 -7.56 -10.19
C GLU A 60 -6.25 -8.78 -10.00
N SER A 61 -6.69 -9.79 -9.23
CA SER A 61 -5.92 -11.01 -8.93
C SER A 61 -4.58 -10.76 -8.22
N LEU A 62 -4.48 -9.67 -7.43
CA LEU A 62 -3.33 -9.40 -6.56
C LEU A 62 -3.47 -10.13 -5.23
N GLU A 63 -2.38 -10.74 -4.76
CA GLU A 63 -2.38 -11.38 -3.44
C GLU A 63 -2.38 -10.32 -2.34
N HIS A 64 -3.22 -10.52 -1.32
CA HIS A 64 -3.32 -9.63 -0.17
C HIS A 64 -3.38 -10.42 1.14
N ARG A 65 -3.09 -9.75 2.26
CA ARG A 65 -3.25 -10.32 3.61
C ARG A 65 -4.31 -9.62 4.45
N GLY A 66 -5.16 -8.81 3.81
CA GLY A 66 -6.24 -8.08 4.44
C GLY A 66 -5.85 -6.72 5.04
N VAL A 67 -6.69 -6.26 5.96
CA VAL A 67 -6.69 -4.91 6.55
C VAL A 67 -6.12 -4.95 7.96
N TYR A 68 -5.22 -4.02 8.27
CA TYR A 68 -4.55 -3.90 9.55
C TYR A 68 -4.77 -2.50 10.14
N PRO A 69 -5.04 -2.36 11.44
CA PRO A 69 -5.00 -1.06 12.10
C PRO A 69 -3.54 -0.62 12.27
N ASN A 70 -3.20 0.59 11.80
CA ASN A 70 -1.96 1.26 12.17
C ASN A 70 -2.10 1.84 13.58
N LEU A 71 -1.01 1.81 14.35
CA LEU A 71 -1.04 2.33 15.71
C LEU A 71 -1.10 3.86 15.68
N PRO A 72 -1.71 4.50 16.70
CA PRO A 72 -1.79 5.97 16.75
C PRO A 72 -0.43 6.68 16.80
N ARG A 73 0.64 5.94 17.11
CA ARG A 73 2.03 6.43 17.15
C ARG A 73 2.77 6.30 15.82
N ASP A 74 2.17 5.65 14.83
CA ASP A 74 2.73 5.57 13.49
C ASP A 74 2.59 6.92 12.78
N GLU A 75 3.52 7.20 11.88
CA GLU A 75 3.52 8.42 11.05
C GLU A 75 2.21 8.58 10.25
N TYR A 76 1.56 7.46 9.92
CA TYR A 76 0.29 7.40 9.20
C TYR A 76 -0.74 6.60 10.02
N PRO A 77 -1.41 7.23 11.00
CA PRO A 77 -2.46 6.57 11.78
C PRO A 77 -3.65 6.20 10.89
N GLY A 78 -4.42 5.19 11.29
CA GLY A 78 -5.58 4.72 10.53
C GLY A 78 -5.44 3.25 10.19
N TRP A 79 -5.63 2.91 8.92
CA TRP A 79 -5.61 1.53 8.44
C TRP A 79 -4.56 1.32 7.35
N ALA A 80 -4.12 0.09 7.21
CA ALA A 80 -3.13 -0.34 6.25
C ALA A 80 -3.56 -1.64 5.57
N VAL A 81 -3.13 -1.80 4.33
CA VAL A 81 -3.34 -3.02 3.53
C VAL A 81 -2.00 -3.48 3.01
N ARG A 82 -1.78 -4.79 3.07
CA ARG A 82 -0.58 -5.44 2.56
C ARG A 82 -0.92 -6.28 1.34
N TYR A 83 -0.23 -6.06 0.23
CA TYR A 83 -0.49 -6.71 -1.05
C TYR A 83 0.78 -6.96 -1.88
N ARG A 84 0.70 -7.79 -2.93
CA ARG A 84 1.77 -8.03 -3.92
C ARG A 84 1.22 -8.56 -5.25
N SER A 85 2.01 -8.44 -6.32
CA SER A 85 1.78 -9.15 -7.57
C SER A 85 2.36 -10.56 -7.59
#